data_AF-A0A3C1G4W5-F1
#
_entry.id   AF-A0A3C1G4W5-F1
#
_cell.length_a   1.000
_cell.length_b   1.000
_cell.length_c   1.000
_cell.angle_alpha   90.00
_cell.angle_beta   90.00
_cell.angle_gamma   90.00
#
_symmetry.space_group_name_H-M   'P 1'
#
loop_
_entity.id
_entity.type
_entity.pdbx_description
1 polymer ?
#
loop_
_entity_poly.entity_id
_entity_poly.type
_entity_poly.pdbx_seq_one_letter_code
_entity_poly.pdbx_strand_id
1 'polypeptide(L)'
;MKKWKVLGSVLLVFLLGILTGALLMYHKCQQKIENIVSDEPRTMREFIVQRLTRELHLDSVQMDQLRAIVKETRAEMRNARKQIRPQIEEILARSQDRVRALLRPDQLAQYDKIVAEHKKKRENAEHDE
;
A
#
# COMPACT_ATOMS: atom_id res chain seq x y z
N MET A 1 11.33 -40.94 27.62
CA MET A 1 10.63 -41.24 26.35
C MET A 1 9.27 -40.54 26.17
N LYS A 2 8.37 -40.46 27.17
CA LYS A 2 7.00 -39.88 26.98
C LYS A 2 6.90 -38.35 27.05
N LYS A 3 7.78 -37.65 27.77
CA LYS A 3 7.71 -36.18 27.96
C LYS A 3 7.94 -35.37 26.68
N TRP A 4 8.76 -35.87 25.76
CA TRP A 4 9.06 -35.18 24.49
C TRP A 4 7.89 -35.24 23.50
N LYS A 5 7.05 -36.28 23.57
CA LYS A 5 5.82 -36.37 22.78
C LYS A 5 4.78 -35.36 23.26
N VAL A 6 4.67 -35.16 24.58
CA VAL A 6 3.80 -34.14 25.18
C VAL A 6 4.30 -32.72 24.87
N LEU A 7 5.61 -32.50 24.96
CA LEU A 7 6.21 -31.21 24.61
C LEU A 7 6.02 -30.89 23.12
N GLY A 8 6.18 -31.89 22.24
CA GLY A 8 5.89 -31.76 20.81
C GLY A 8 4.43 -31.42 20.53
N SER A 9 3.47 -32.03 21.23
CA SER A 9 2.04 -31.71 21.04
C SER A 9 1.68 -30.30 21.50
N VAL A 10 2.28 -29.81 22.60
CA VAL A 10 2.03 -28.44 23.10
C VAL A 10 2.63 -27.41 22.13
N LEU A 11 3.84 -27.67 21.62
CA LEU A 11 4.48 -26.78 20.66
C LEU A 11 3.68 -26.70 19.34
N LEU A 12 3.11 -27.83 18.91
CA LEU A 12 2.27 -27.90 17.72
C LEU A 12 1.01 -27.03 17.88
N VAL A 13 0.29 -27.15 19.00
CA VAL A 13 -0.91 -26.34 19.27
C VAL A 13 -0.57 -24.84 19.36
N PHE A 14 0.58 -24.51 19.95
CA PHE A 14 1.04 -23.12 20.04
C PHE A 14 1.37 -22.53 18.66
N LEU A 15 2.05 -23.30 17.80
CA LEU A 15 2.33 -22.90 16.41
C LEU A 15 1.04 -22.71 15.61
N LEU A 16 0.07 -23.63 15.73
CA LEU A 16 -1.24 -23.48 15.09
C LEU A 16 -1.99 -22.23 15.59
N GLY A 17 -1.90 -21.92 16.88
CA GLY A 17 -2.46 -20.69 17.45
C GLY A 17 -1.81 -19.43 16.90
N ILE A 18 -0.47 -19.39 16.78
CA ILE A 18 0.26 -18.26 16.16
C ILE A 18 -0.11 -18.11 14.69
N LEU A 19 -0.18 -19.21 13.93
CA LEU A 19 -0.56 -19.20 12.52
C LEU A 19 -1.98 -18.63 12.34
N THR A 20 -2.92 -19.07 13.17
CA THR A 20 -4.32 -18.63 13.11
C THR A 20 -4.47 -17.17 13.56
N GLY A 21 -3.75 -16.77 14.62
CA GLY A 21 -3.69 -15.38 15.08
C GLY A 21 -3.04 -14.45 14.05
N ALA A 22 -1.96 -14.87 13.41
CA ALA A 22 -1.28 -14.12 12.35
C ALA A 22 -2.17 -13.99 11.10
N LEU A 23 -2.90 -15.04 10.73
CA LEU A 23 -3.88 -14.99 9.63
C LEU A 23 -5.02 -14.02 9.92
N LEU A 24 -5.60 -14.04 11.13
CA LEU A 24 -6.65 -13.10 11.54
C LEU A 24 -6.15 -11.66 11.62
N MET A 25 -4.94 -11.45 12.17
CA MET A 25 -4.28 -10.15 12.23
C MET A 25 -3.96 -9.62 10.83
N TYR A 26 -3.46 -10.47 9.94
CA TYR A 26 -3.19 -10.14 8.54
C TYR A 26 -4.48 -9.73 7.82
N HIS A 27 -5.56 -10.50 7.98
CA HIS A 27 -6.85 -10.19 7.35
C HIS A 27 -7.47 -8.88 7.87
N LYS A 28 -7.42 -8.63 9.19
CA LYS A 28 -7.93 -7.37 9.76
C LYS A 28 -7.04 -6.16 9.48
N CYS A 29 -5.73 -6.35 9.39
CA CYS A 29 -4.80 -5.31 9.01
C CYS A 29 -4.97 -4.97 7.51
N GLN A 30 -5.21 -5.97 6.66
CA GLN A 30 -5.59 -5.74 5.28
C GLN A 30 -6.91 -4.99 5.16
N GLN A 31 -7.96 -5.31 5.92
CA GLN A 31 -9.22 -4.53 5.87
C GLN A 31 -9.08 -3.10 6.39
N LYS A 32 -8.25 -2.83 7.41
CA LYS A 32 -8.02 -1.44 7.87
C LYS A 32 -7.12 -0.65 6.93
N ILE A 33 -6.21 -1.32 6.22
CA ILE A 33 -5.37 -0.68 5.21
C ILE A 33 -6.17 -0.49 3.93
N GLU A 34 -6.94 -1.48 3.45
CA GLU A 34 -7.86 -1.36 2.31
C GLU A 34 -8.97 -0.35 2.57
N ASN A 35 -9.56 -0.25 3.77
CA ASN A 35 -10.57 0.80 4.02
C ASN A 35 -9.95 2.21 4.14
N ILE A 36 -8.62 2.33 4.26
CA ILE A 36 -7.90 3.62 4.24
C ILE A 36 -7.27 3.88 2.84
N VAL A 37 -7.07 2.84 2.03
CA VAL A 37 -6.31 2.88 0.77
C VAL A 37 -7.18 2.61 -0.47
N SER A 38 -8.32 1.95 -0.32
CA SER A 38 -9.15 1.44 -1.43
C SER A 38 -10.47 2.19 -1.63
N ASP A 39 -10.91 2.99 -0.67
CA ASP A 39 -12.11 3.82 -0.82
C ASP A 39 -11.72 5.30 -1.04
N GLU A 40 -11.39 5.60 -2.29
CA GLU A 40 -11.69 6.84 -3.01
C GLU A 40 -10.68 8.04 -2.98
N PRO A 41 -10.10 8.42 -4.15
CA PRO A 41 -9.60 9.77 -4.41
C PRO A 41 -10.56 10.91 -4.01
N ARG A 42 -11.87 10.64 -4.05
CA ARG A 42 -12.92 11.61 -3.70
C ARG A 42 -13.15 11.70 -2.19
N THR A 43 -13.04 10.60 -1.43
CA THR A 43 -13.17 10.60 0.04
C THR A 43 -12.02 11.38 0.66
N MET A 44 -10.79 11.33 0.14
CA MET A 44 -9.69 12.12 0.69
C MET A 44 -9.88 13.62 0.46
N ARG A 45 -10.34 14.01 -0.73
CA ARG A 45 -10.69 15.42 -1.01
C ARG A 45 -11.81 15.88 -0.09
N GLU A 46 -12.88 15.09 -0.01
CA GLU A 46 -14.06 15.43 0.80
C GLU A 46 -13.74 15.39 2.30
N PHE A 47 -12.84 14.51 2.73
CA PHE A 47 -12.32 14.46 4.09
C PHE A 47 -11.54 15.74 4.43
N ILE A 48 -10.63 16.18 3.55
CA ILE A 48 -9.87 17.43 3.77
C ILE A 48 -10.83 18.63 3.85
N VAL A 49 -11.77 18.72 2.91
CA VAL A 49 -12.78 19.79 2.90
C VAL A 49 -13.63 19.74 4.16
N GLN A 50 -14.22 18.59 4.51
CA GLN A 50 -15.06 18.43 5.70
C GLN A 50 -14.30 18.72 6.99
N ARG A 51 -13.05 18.25 7.10
CA ARG A 51 -12.21 18.49 8.26
C ARG A 51 -11.93 19.97 8.44
N LEU A 52 -11.47 20.66 7.40
CA LEU A 52 -11.14 22.08 7.46
C LEU A 52 -12.40 22.94 7.63
N THR A 53 -13.50 22.58 6.97
CA THR A 53 -14.81 23.23 7.20
C THR A 53 -15.23 23.13 8.66
N ARG A 54 -15.07 21.96 9.28
CA ARG A 54 -15.43 21.75 10.69
C ARG A 54 -14.47 22.45 11.66
N GLU A 55 -13.16 22.34 11.46
CA GLU A 55 -12.16 22.90 12.38
C GLU A 55 -12.10 24.43 12.29
N LEU A 56 -12.33 25.01 11.12
CA LEU A 56 -12.24 26.45 10.87
C LEU A 56 -13.60 27.14 10.79
N HIS A 57 -14.70 26.39 10.94
CA HIS A 57 -16.08 26.89 10.83
C HIS A 57 -16.32 27.67 9.51
N LEU A 58 -15.88 27.07 8.39
CA LEU A 58 -15.98 27.73 7.08
C LEU A 58 -17.44 27.92 6.67
N ASP A 59 -17.76 29.09 6.14
CA ASP A 59 -19.05 29.35 5.49
C ASP A 59 -19.16 28.63 4.13
N SER A 60 -20.34 28.71 3.50
CA SER A 60 -20.59 28.03 2.22
C SER A 60 -19.69 28.53 1.09
N VAL A 61 -19.36 29.83 1.07
CA VAL A 61 -18.51 30.42 0.03
C VAL A 61 -17.07 29.95 0.21
N GLN A 62 -16.57 29.96 1.44
CA GLN A 62 -15.23 29.48 1.80
C GLN A 62 -15.09 27.97 1.54
N MET A 63 -16.12 27.18 1.84
CA MET A 63 -16.12 25.74 1.56
C MET A 63 -16.02 25.47 0.05
N ASP A 64 -16.76 26.20 -0.79
CA ASP A 64 -16.72 26.00 -2.24
C ASP A 64 -15.39 26.45 -2.85
N GLN A 65 -14.80 27.53 -2.33
CA GLN A 65 -13.43 27.93 -2.69
C GLN A 65 -12.40 26.86 -2.29
N LEU A 66 -12.51 26.30 -1.09
CA LEU A 66 -11.63 25.21 -0.64
C LEU A 66 -11.75 23.97 -1.54
N ARG A 67 -12.96 23.61 -1.96
CA ARG A 67 -13.18 22.51 -2.92
C ARG A 67 -12.47 22.75 -4.24
N ALA A 68 -12.52 23.99 -4.75
CA ALA A 68 -11.83 24.37 -5.98
C ALA A 68 -10.31 24.22 -5.84
N ILE A 69 -9.74 24.77 -4.76
CA ILE A 69 -8.30 24.69 -4.47
C ILE A 69 -7.84 23.23 -4.39
N VAL A 70 -8.51 22.40 -3.58
CA VAL A 70 -8.10 21.00 -3.41
C VAL A 70 -8.22 20.22 -4.74
N LYS A 71 -9.23 20.53 -5.57
CA LYS A 71 -9.39 19.93 -6.90
C LYS A 71 -8.23 20.30 -7.83
N GLU A 72 -7.86 21.58 -7.87
CA GLU A 72 -6.77 22.10 -8.69
C GLU A 72 -5.41 21.52 -8.24
N THR A 73 -5.10 21.59 -6.95
CA THR A 73 -3.86 21.01 -6.40
C THR A 73 -3.74 19.52 -6.72
N ARG A 74 -4.84 18.76 -6.68
CA ARG A 74 -4.82 17.35 -7.07
C ARG A 74 -4.48 17.17 -8.55
N ALA A 75 -4.99 18.05 -9.42
CA ALA A 75 -4.67 18.00 -10.86
C ALA A 75 -3.20 18.34 -11.11
N GLU A 76 -2.66 19.35 -10.44
CA GLU A 76 -1.23 19.71 -10.49
C GLU A 76 -0.35 18.56 -10.03
N MET A 77 -0.67 17.95 -8.88
CA MET A 77 0.05 16.78 -8.37
C MET A 77 0.02 15.60 -9.34
N ARG A 78 -1.12 15.30 -9.97
CA ARG A 78 -1.21 14.26 -11.01
C ARG A 78 -0.32 14.57 -12.20
N ASN A 79 -0.28 15.82 -12.65
CA ASN A 79 0.57 16.23 -13.76
C ASN A 79 2.06 16.13 -13.41
N ALA A 80 2.46 16.60 -12.23
CA ALA A 80 3.83 16.46 -11.72
C ALA A 80 4.25 14.98 -11.62
N ARG A 81 3.37 14.12 -11.09
CA ARG A 81 3.62 12.67 -11.02
C ARG A 81 3.82 12.06 -12.40
N LYS A 82 3.02 12.42 -13.41
CA LYS A 82 3.17 11.93 -14.79
C LYS A 82 4.53 12.32 -15.38
N GLN A 83 5.03 13.51 -15.08
CA GLN A 83 6.32 13.99 -15.59
C GLN A 83 7.51 13.26 -14.96
N ILE A 84 7.45 12.98 -13.66
CA ILE A 84 8.56 12.33 -12.93
C ILE A 84 8.52 10.80 -13.02
N ARG A 85 7.37 10.19 -13.29
CA ARG A 85 7.19 8.73 -13.41
C ARG A 85 8.27 8.03 -14.24
N PRO A 86 8.62 8.45 -15.47
CA PRO A 86 9.64 7.77 -16.26
C PRO A 86 11.02 7.78 -15.57
N GLN A 87 11.36 8.86 -14.86
CA GLN A 87 12.64 8.96 -14.13
C GLN A 87 12.67 7.97 -12.96
N ILE A 88 11.55 7.83 -12.25
CA ILE A 88 11.42 6.85 -11.17
C ILE A 88 11.52 5.42 -11.71
N GLU A 89 10.86 5.13 -12.82
CA GLU A 89 10.93 3.81 -13.47
C GLU A 89 12.36 3.45 -13.89
N GLU A 90 13.11 4.41 -14.44
CA GLU A 90 14.51 4.21 -14.80
C GLU A 90 15.38 3.93 -13.57
N ILE A 91 15.20 4.69 -12.48
CA ILE A 91 15.93 4.47 -11.22
C ILE A 91 15.65 3.06 -10.68
N LEU A 92 14.39 2.63 -10.70
CA LEU A 92 13.99 1.30 -10.25
C LEU A 92 14.54 0.19 -11.15
N ALA A 93 14.51 0.36 -12.47
CA ALA A 93 15.07 -0.59 -13.42
C ALA A 93 16.58 -0.81 -13.19
N ARG A 94 17.35 0.28 -13.07
CA ARG A 94 18.79 0.20 -12.74
C ARG A 94 19.04 -0.48 -11.40
N SER A 95 18.18 -0.23 -10.40
CA SER A 95 18.27 -0.92 -9.11
C SER A 95 18.00 -2.41 -9.25
N GLN A 96 17.02 -2.81 -10.08
CA GLN A 96 16.71 -4.22 -10.32
C GLN A 96 17.86 -4.95 -11.00
N ASP A 97 18.50 -4.34 -11.99
CA ASP A 97 19.65 -4.94 -12.68
C ASP A 97 20.84 -5.14 -11.75
N ARG A 98 21.11 -4.15 -10.88
CA ARG A 98 22.15 -4.27 -9.84
C ARG A 98 21.84 -5.40 -8.86
N VAL A 99 20.58 -5.59 -8.47
CA VAL A 99 20.19 -6.70 -7.60
C VAL A 99 20.34 -8.03 -8.35
N ARG A 100 19.87 -8.14 -9.61
CA ARG A 100 20.04 -9.37 -10.42
C ARG A 100 21.50 -9.79 -10.53
N ALA A 101 22.42 -8.85 -10.69
CA ALA A 101 23.86 -9.14 -10.76
C ALA A 101 24.45 -9.74 -9.47
N LEU A 102 23.79 -9.55 -8.32
CA LEU A 102 24.22 -10.11 -7.02
C LEU A 102 23.60 -11.49 -6.74
N LEU A 103 22.55 -11.85 -7.46
CA LEU A 103 21.78 -13.06 -7.20
C LEU A 103 22.42 -14.27 -7.89
N ARG A 104 22.39 -15.40 -7.20
CA ARG A 104 22.72 -16.68 -7.82
C ARG A 104 21.62 -17.13 -8.78
N PRO A 105 21.92 -18.01 -9.75
CA PRO A 105 20.93 -18.50 -10.71
C PRO A 105 19.67 -19.11 -10.07
N ASP A 106 19.81 -19.80 -8.92
CA ASP A 106 18.69 -20.39 -8.17
C ASP A 106 17.74 -19.34 -7.57
N GLN A 107 18.19 -18.10 -7.39
CA GLN A 107 17.44 -17.03 -6.75
C GLN A 107 16.72 -16.11 -7.74
N LEU A 108 17.12 -16.10 -9.02
CA LEU A 108 16.61 -15.19 -10.04
C LEU A 108 15.10 -15.35 -10.26
N ALA A 109 14.61 -16.58 -10.36
CA ALA A 109 13.19 -16.86 -10.59
C ALA A 109 12.29 -16.32 -9.46
N GLN A 110 12.73 -16.45 -8.21
CA GLN A 110 12.00 -15.91 -7.05
C GLN A 110 12.03 -14.38 -7.05
N TYR A 111 13.16 -13.77 -7.41
CA TYR A 111 13.29 -12.33 -7.50
C TYR A 111 12.39 -11.74 -8.60
N ASP A 112 12.37 -12.34 -9.78
CA ASP A 112 11.53 -11.88 -10.90
C ASP A 112 10.04 -11.97 -10.53
N LYS A 113 9.63 -12.99 -9.78
CA LYS A 113 8.27 -13.10 -9.24
C LYS A 113 7.94 -11.93 -8.30
N ILE A 114 8.83 -11.60 -7.36
CA ILE A 114 8.65 -10.47 -6.43
C ILE A 114 8.53 -9.15 -7.20
N VAL A 115 9.40 -8.93 -8.19
CA VAL A 115 9.36 -7.72 -9.04
C VAL A 115 8.05 -7.63 -9.83
N ALA A 116 7.58 -8.74 -10.40
CA ALA A 116 6.34 -8.78 -11.16
C ALA A 116 5.11 -8.50 -10.27
N GLU A 117 5.05 -9.07 -9.07
CA GLU A 117 3.97 -8.81 -8.11
C GLU A 117 3.92 -7.33 -7.69
N HIS A 118 5.09 -6.71 -7.45
CA HIS A 118 5.18 -5.29 -7.14
C HIS A 118 4.76 -4.42 -8.33
N LYS A 119 5.19 -4.76 -9.55
CA LYS A 119 4.78 -4.03 -10.77
C LYS A 119 3.26 -4.07 -10.96
N LYS A 120 2.65 -5.25 -10.85
CA LYS A 120 1.19 -5.42 -10.97
C LYS A 120 0.42 -4.62 -9.93
N LYS A 121 0.89 -4.58 -8.67
CA LYS A 121 0.26 -3.75 -7.62
C LYS A 121 0.33 -2.25 -7.96
N ARG A 122 1.45 -1.78 -8.52
CA ARG A 122 1.61 -0.38 -8.93
C ARG A 122 0.71 -0.04 -10.12
N GLU A 123 0.66 -0.90 -11.13
CA GLU A 123 -0.21 -0.71 -12.30
C GLU A 123 -1.69 -0.66 -11.91
N ASN A 124 -2.14 -1.54 -11.01
CA ASN A 124 -3.51 -1.49 -10.48
C ASN A 124 -3.80 -0.17 -9.75
N ALA A 125 -2.90 0.27 -8.87
CA ALA A 125 -3.06 1.54 -8.15
C ALA A 125 -3.04 2.77 -9.07
N GLU A 126 -2.38 2.69 -10.23
CA GLU A 126 -2.40 3.75 -11.25
C GLU A 126 -3.65 3.71 -12.13
N HIS A 127 -4.28 2.55 -12.30
CA HIS A 127 -5.51 2.42 -13.09
C HIS A 127 -6.75 2.94 -12.34
N ASP A 128 -6.70 2.91 -11.00
CA ASP A 128 -7.77 3.37 -10.11
C ASP A 128 -7.72 4.90 -9.82
N GLU A 129 -6.73 5.64 -10.34
CA GLU A 129 -6.55 7.11 -10.15
C GLU A 129 -7.15 8.01 -11.25
#